data_AF-A0A417Y5A1-F1
#
_entry.id   AF-A0A417Y5A1-F1
#
_cell.length_a   1.000
_cell.length_b   1.000
_cell.length_c   1.000
_cell.angle_alpha   90.00
_cell.angle_beta   90.00
_cell.angle_gamma   90.00
#
_symmetry.space_group_name_H-M   'P 1'
#
loop_
_entity.id
_entity.type
_entity.pdbx_description
1 polymer ?
#
loop_
_entity_poly.entity_id
_entity_poly.type
_entity_poly.pdbx_seq_one_letter_code
_entity_poly.pdbx_strand_id
1 'polypeptide(L)'
;MDEQTRERLYAARDEWRDAMDAYREQADKHVLMWWGDRPPPKLDLQPVTHEAIKRLEALREEEQSRKDAYYALARELGLAE
;
A
#
# COMPACT_ATOMS: atom_id res chain seq x y z
N MET A 1 -9.26 3.19 -25.26
CA MET A 1 -8.03 2.74 -24.59
C MET A 1 -7.57 1.49 -25.29
N ASP A 2 -6.33 1.45 -25.77
CA ASP A 2 -5.72 0.26 -26.36
C ASP A 2 -5.29 -0.76 -25.29
N GLU A 3 -5.01 -1.99 -25.72
CA GLU A 3 -4.67 -3.09 -24.81
C GLU A 3 -3.39 -2.82 -24.02
N GLN A 4 -2.38 -2.20 -24.64
CA GLN A 4 -1.10 -1.89 -23.99
C GLN A 4 -1.28 -0.87 -22.87
N THR A 5 -2.10 0.16 -23.11
CA THR A 5 -2.47 1.15 -22.08
C THR A 5 -3.22 0.50 -20.91
N ARG A 6 -4.13 -0.43 -21.21
CA ARG A 6 -4.88 -1.16 -20.19
C ARG A 6 -3.97 -2.03 -19.33
N GLU A 7 -3.04 -2.75 -19.95
CA GLU A 7 -2.03 -3.55 -19.24
C GLU A 7 -1.16 -2.70 -18.32
N ARG A 8 -0.70 -1.53 -18.80
CA ARG A 8 0.09 -0.59 -17.97
C ARG A 8 -0.68 -0.09 -16.76
N LEU A 9 -1.97 0.21 -16.92
CA LEU A 9 -2.82 0.66 -15.81
C LEU A 9 -3.03 -0.45 -14.78
N TYR A 10 -3.24 -1.70 -15.22
CA TYR A 10 -3.35 -2.83 -14.30
C TYR A 10 -2.04 -3.13 -13.57
N ALA A 11 -0.90 -3.09 -14.27
CA ALA A 11 0.41 -3.26 -13.63
C ALA A 11 0.66 -2.20 -12.54
N ALA A 12 0.39 -0.92 -12.83
CA ALA A 12 0.54 0.16 -11.84
C ALA A 12 -0.40 -0.01 -10.64
N ARG A 13 -1.63 -0.48 -10.88
CA ARG A 13 -2.59 -0.79 -9.81
C ARG A 13 -2.13 -1.95 -8.94
N ASP A 14 -1.61 -3.00 -9.55
CA ASP A 14 -1.12 -4.19 -8.83
C ASP A 14 0.11 -3.84 -8.00
N GLU A 15 1.05 -3.05 -8.53
CA GLU A 15 2.19 -2.52 -7.77
C GLU A 15 1.76 -1.70 -6.55
N TRP A 16 0.75 -0.84 -6.69
CA TRP A 16 0.20 -0.10 -5.55
C TRP A 16 -0.44 -1.04 -4.53
N ARG A 17 -1.22 -2.02 -4.98
CA ARG A 17 -1.84 -3.00 -4.08
C ARG A 17 -0.81 -3.78 -3.28
N ASP A 18 0.25 -4.26 -3.94
CA ASP A 18 1.29 -5.05 -3.31
C ASP A 18 2.08 -4.21 -2.28
N ALA A 19 2.37 -2.93 -2.57
CA ALA A 19 2.98 -2.02 -1.61
C ALA A 19 2.05 -1.73 -0.41
N MET A 20 0.74 -1.56 -0.65
CA MET A 20 -0.25 -1.38 0.41
C MET A 20 -0.36 -2.63 1.32
N ASP A 21 -0.33 -3.82 0.73
CA ASP A 21 -0.39 -5.07 1.49
C ASP A 21 0.88 -5.27 2.32
N ALA A 22 2.07 -4.96 1.79
CA ALA A 22 3.32 -4.98 2.55
C ALA A 22 3.32 -3.99 3.72
N TYR A 23 2.82 -2.77 3.49
CA TYR A 23 2.63 -1.78 4.54
C TYR A 23 1.69 -2.29 5.63
N ARG A 24 0.52 -2.82 5.25
CA ARG A 24 -0.48 -3.39 6.18
C ARG A 24 0.05 -4.56 6.98
N GLU A 25 0.76 -5.48 6.34
CA GLU A 25 1.35 -6.63 7.02
C GLU A 25 2.36 -6.19 8.10
N GLN A 26 3.18 -5.18 7.81
CA GLN A 26 4.12 -4.63 8.80
C GLN A 26 3.39 -3.87 9.91
N ALA A 27 2.39 -3.08 9.54
CA ALA A 27 1.51 -2.33 10.42
C ALA A 27 0.80 -3.22 11.46
N ASP A 28 0.19 -4.30 10.98
CA ASP A 28 -0.60 -5.25 11.77
C ASP A 28 0.23 -5.96 12.85
N LYS A 29 1.56 -6.06 12.67
CA LYS A 29 2.46 -6.62 13.69
C LYS A 29 2.59 -5.74 14.93
N HIS A 30 2.25 -4.45 14.83
CA HIS A 30 2.55 -3.45 15.85
C HIS A 30 1.33 -2.68 16.36
N VAL A 31 0.26 -2.54 15.57
CA VAL A 31 -0.86 -1.64 15.89
C VAL A 31 -2.22 -2.31 15.68
N LEU A 32 -2.92 -2.58 16.79
CA LEU A 32 -4.31 -3.09 16.83
C LEU A 32 -5.32 -2.19 16.07
N MET A 33 -5.04 -0.88 15.99
CA MET A 33 -5.98 0.15 15.53
C MET A 33 -6.35 0.00 14.04
N TRP A 34 -5.53 -0.67 13.23
CA TRP A 34 -5.82 -0.82 11.79
C TRP A 34 -6.81 -1.93 11.45
N TRP A 35 -7.24 -2.72 12.43
CA TRP A 35 -8.20 -3.79 12.19
C TRP A 35 -9.65 -3.31 12.06
N GLY A 36 -10.00 -2.08 12.49
CA GLY A 36 -11.38 -1.60 12.40
C GLY A 36 -12.34 -2.58 13.09
N ASP A 37 -13.31 -3.12 12.33
CA ASP A 37 -14.24 -4.18 12.78
C ASP A 37 -13.73 -5.62 12.57
N ARG A 38 -12.55 -5.80 11.95
CA ARG A 38 -11.98 -7.13 11.76
C ARG A 38 -11.43 -7.63 13.08
N PRO A 39 -11.63 -8.92 13.43
CA PRO A 39 -10.98 -9.47 14.60
C PRO A 39 -9.47 -9.35 14.43
N PRO A 40 -8.74 -8.97 15.49
CA PRO A 40 -7.30 -9.08 15.50
C PRO A 40 -6.88 -10.45 14.95
N PRO A 41 -5.99 -10.54 13.95
CA PRO A 41 -5.25 -11.76 13.76
C PRO A 41 -4.63 -12.14 15.11
N LYS A 42 -4.57 -13.44 15.39
CA LYS A 42 -3.93 -14.01 16.59
C LYS A 42 -2.41 -13.80 16.52
N LEU A 43 -1.99 -12.55 16.46
CA LEU A 43 -0.62 -12.11 16.35
C LEU A 43 -0.22 -11.58 17.72
N ASP A 44 0.77 -12.24 18.32
CA ASP A 44 1.50 -11.65 19.44
C ASP A 44 2.11 -10.34 18.94
N LEU A 45 1.56 -9.22 19.41
CA LEU A 45 2.03 -7.90 19.00
C LEU A 45 3.51 -7.78 19.29
N GLN A 46 4.27 -7.38 18.27
CA GLN A 46 5.68 -7.10 18.43
C GLN A 46 5.85 -5.71 19.05
N PRO A 47 6.82 -5.52 19.96
CA PRO A 47 7.10 -4.22 20.54
C PRO A 47 7.44 -3.21 19.45
N VAL A 48 6.96 -1.97 19.64
CA VAL A 48 7.26 -0.86 18.74
C VAL A 48 8.69 -0.39 19.01
N THR A 49 9.62 -0.77 18.15
CA THR A 49 11.03 -0.32 18.20
C THR A 49 11.26 0.84 17.22
N HIS A 50 12.37 1.55 17.40
CA HIS A 50 12.76 2.60 16.45
C HIS A 50 13.01 2.05 15.03
N GLU A 51 13.56 0.84 14.91
CA GLU A 51 13.73 0.16 13.62
C GLU A 51 12.38 -0.24 13.00
N ALA A 52 11.43 -0.70 13.81
CA ALA A 52 10.07 -1.01 13.35
C ALA A 52 9.36 0.23 12.80
N ILE A 53 9.51 1.38 13.47
CA ILE A 53 8.97 2.67 12.99
C ILE A 53 9.62 3.06 11.67
N LYS A 54 10.95 3.05 11.57
CA LYS A 54 11.66 3.36 10.31
C LYS A 54 11.23 2.47 9.15
N ARG A 55 11.08 1.17 9.40
CA ARG A 55 10.63 0.22 8.38
C ARG A 55 9.20 0.51 7.94
N LEU A 56 8.31 0.82 8.89
CA LEU A 56 6.93 1.17 8.61
C LEU A 56 6.80 2.47 7.82
N GLU A 57 7.62 3.48 8.14
CA GLU A 57 7.71 4.74 7.39
C GLU A 57 8.19 4.51 5.95
N ALA A 58 9.24 3.70 5.75
CA ALA A 58 9.73 3.38 4.40
C ALA A 58 8.66 2.67 3.55
N LEU A 59 7.93 1.71 4.13
CA LEU A 59 6.83 1.03 3.44
C LEU A 59 5.65 1.97 3.14
N ARG A 60 5.38 2.94 4.02
CA ARG A 60 4.36 3.96 3.78
C ARG A 60 4.75 4.89 2.64
N GLU A 61 6.01 5.31 2.58
CA GLU A 61 6.54 6.13 1.48
C GLU A 61 6.47 5.38 0.16
N GLU A 62 6.77 4.08 0.16
CA GLU A 62 6.65 3.22 -1.02
C GLU A 62 5.19 3.09 -1.48
N GLU A 63 4.25 2.79 -0.57
CA GLU A 63 2.81 2.73 -0.88
C GLU A 63 2.31 4.05 -1.49
N GLN A 64 2.67 5.17 -0.87
CA GLN A 64 2.28 6.49 -1.34
C GLN A 64 2.91 6.79 -2.72
N SER A 65 4.16 6.41 -2.95
CA SER A 65 4.82 6.57 -4.25
C SER A 65 4.13 5.76 -5.36
N ARG A 66 3.80 4.49 -5.11
CA ARG A 66 3.08 3.64 -6.08
C ARG A 66 1.67 4.15 -6.34
N LYS A 67 0.99 4.62 -5.30
CA LYS A 67 -0.31 5.29 -5.40
C LYS A 67 -0.23 6.51 -6.31
N ASP A 68 0.73 7.40 -6.08
CA ASP A 68 0.91 8.61 -6.88
C ASP A 68 1.23 8.28 -8.34
N ALA A 69 2.05 7.25 -8.60
CA ALA A 69 2.33 6.77 -9.95
C ALA A 69 1.07 6.23 -10.65
N TYR A 70 0.25 5.44 -9.95
CA TYR A 70 -1.03 4.95 -10.48
C TYR A 70 -1.99 6.10 -10.81
N TYR A 71 -2.14 7.09 -9.92
CA TYR A 71 -3.02 8.23 -10.17
C TYR A 71 -2.49 9.17 -11.24
N ALA A 72 -1.17 9.38 -11.32
CA ALA A 72 -0.56 10.14 -12.41
C ALA A 72 -0.85 9.48 -13.76
N LEU A 73 -0.66 8.15 -13.85
CA LEU A 73 -1.01 7.40 -15.06
C LEU A 73 -2.52 7.48 -15.36
N ALA A 74 -3.39 7.34 -14.36
CA ALA A 74 -4.82 7.47 -14.56
C ALA A 74 -5.23 8.86 -15.08
N ARG A 75 -4.57 9.93 -14.61
CA ARG A 75 -4.78 11.30 -15.12
C ARG A 75 -4.28 11.48 -16.55
N GLU A 76 -3.09 10.97 -16.88
CA GLU A 76 -2.57 10.97 -18.26
C GLU A 76 -3.53 10.29 -19.25
N LEU A 77 -4.26 9.29 -18.77
CA LEU A 77 -5.27 8.55 -19.54
C LEU A 77 -6.67 9.18 -19.51
N GLY A 78 -6.88 10.29 -18.80
CA GLY A 78 -8.17 10.96 -18.66
C GLY A 78 -9.21 10.17 -17.83
N LEU A 79 -8.76 9.28 -16.94
CA LEU A 79 -9.60 8.42 -16.10
C LEU A 79 -9.80 8.97 -14.68
N ALA A 80 -9.04 9.99 -14.29
CA ALA A 80 -9.11 10.65 -13.00
C ALA A 80 -8.95 12.17 -13.17
N GLU A 81 -9.66 12.96 -12.37
CA GLU A 81 -9.58 14.43 -12.31
C GLU A 81 -8.38 14.94 -11.49
#